data_AF-A0AAV0YL23-F1
#
_entry.id   AF-A0AAV0YL23-F1
#
_cell.length_a   1.000
_cell.length_b   1.000
_cell.length_c   1.000
_cell.angle_alpha   90.00
_cell.angle_beta   90.00
_cell.angle_gamma   90.00
#
_symmetry.space_group_name_H-M   'P 1'
#
loop_
_entity.id
_entity.type
_entity.pdbx_description
1 polymer ?
#
loop_
_entity_poly.entity_id
_entity_poly.type
_entity_poly.pdbx_seq_one_letter_code
_entity_poly.pdbx_strand_id
1 'polypeptide(L)'
;MSNLDNVIDLNVCENATLGIGEKIIVKGLMMPDRFILPGMDSSFDLKSFCLAEDRDKETLSHQFILSESYLMKCSIQLSAGCTIVIASDSSRDMRHVFLKGYLMVMSYNLAFTSNIVKYQYNKIASVKVRDRRFFDKEDYIMKNKVVVDSCYFTNEEMWVLVEMCDVYPKKRFGEPNIYNNLVLDKDDLLVFADNENVNFGSPPVYGNPERLWNNIVNIAIKMGVVDDLCEIVAGMRGLPYFLREANTLTGKSCFLLDFPLSYSPTLGLERVTTLPSMQGFIGHSGYYGSSKCLVADLQLGQMMLMSLFNIIEQLGAIGIIGVPSGNVRTDPFFQSSKGMGAQER
;
A
#
# COMPACT_ATOMS: atom_id res chain seq x y z
N MET A 1 23.05 25.80 22.27
CA MET A 1 22.09 26.03 21.17
C MET A 1 21.66 24.66 20.68
N SER A 2 20.35 24.48 20.54
CA SER A 2 19.60 23.24 20.70
C SER A 2 19.64 22.29 19.50
N ASN A 3 20.08 21.04 19.71
CA ASN A 3 19.92 19.90 18.79
C ASN A 3 18.45 19.40 18.71
N LEU A 4 17.47 20.31 18.63
CA LEU A 4 16.05 19.95 18.53
C LEU A 4 15.55 19.83 17.07
N ASP A 5 16.38 20.13 16.07
CA ASP A 5 15.96 20.19 14.67
C ASP A 5 15.79 18.81 13.99
N ASN A 6 16.03 17.71 14.71
CA ASN A 6 16.00 16.34 14.18
C ASN A 6 14.94 15.46 14.85
N VAL A 7 13.82 16.04 15.31
CA VAL A 7 12.71 15.25 15.85
C VAL A 7 11.60 15.13 14.82
N ILE A 8 11.30 13.90 14.40
CA ILE A 8 10.15 13.61 13.53
C ILE A 8 8.97 13.20 14.43
N ASP A 9 7.89 13.96 14.35
CA ASP A 9 6.62 13.59 14.99
C ASP A 9 5.84 12.64 14.06
N LEU A 10 5.67 11.39 14.50
CA LEU A 10 4.97 10.37 13.72
C LEU A 10 3.50 10.68 13.53
N ASN A 11 2.87 11.41 14.47
CA ASN A 11 1.51 11.88 14.30
C ASN A 11 1.43 12.93 13.18
N VAL A 12 2.48 13.73 13.00
CA VAL A 12 2.53 14.72 11.93
C VAL A 12 2.70 14.05 10.57
N CYS A 13 3.58 13.02 10.40
CA CYS A 13 3.64 12.29 9.12
C CYS A 13 2.31 11.59 8.84
N GLU A 14 1.72 10.90 9.83
CA GLU A 14 0.41 10.26 9.67
C GLU A 14 -0.67 11.28 9.28
N ASN A 15 -0.72 12.46 9.90
CA ASN A 15 -1.68 13.48 9.52
C ASN A 15 -1.39 14.13 8.16
N ALA A 16 -0.13 14.12 7.71
CA ALA A 16 0.28 14.65 6.41
C ALA A 16 -0.13 13.71 5.27
N THR A 17 -0.17 12.40 5.52
CA THR A 17 -0.62 11.40 4.54
C THR A 17 -2.15 11.34 4.41
N LEU A 18 -2.89 11.90 5.37
CA LEU A 18 -4.35 12.02 5.30
C LEU A 18 -4.79 13.23 4.45
N GLY A 19 -5.37 12.94 3.29
CA GLY A 19 -5.98 13.94 2.41
C GLY A 19 -7.18 14.64 3.04
N ILE A 20 -7.58 15.79 2.49
CA ILE A 20 -8.73 16.56 3.00
C ILE A 20 -10.02 15.72 2.95
N GLY A 21 -10.25 15.00 1.84
CA GLY A 21 -11.43 14.14 1.69
C GLY A 21 -11.47 13.04 2.75
N GLU A 22 -10.34 12.41 3.04
CA GLU A 22 -10.21 11.39 4.08
C GLU A 22 -10.48 11.97 5.48
N LYS A 23 -9.94 13.15 5.79
CA LYS A 23 -10.21 13.84 7.07
C LYS A 23 -11.70 14.14 7.25
N ILE A 24 -12.40 14.49 6.17
CA ILE A 24 -13.85 14.72 6.19
C ILE A 24 -14.60 13.40 6.44
N ILE A 25 -14.23 12.34 5.71
CA ILE A 25 -14.77 10.99 5.89
C ILE A 25 -14.61 10.54 7.35
N VAL A 26 -13.38 10.56 7.88
CA VAL A 26 -13.05 10.07 9.22
C VAL A 26 -13.81 10.85 10.31
N LYS A 27 -14.05 12.15 10.11
CA LYS A 27 -14.88 12.98 11.00
C LYS A 27 -16.37 12.62 10.91
N GLY A 28 -16.87 12.30 9.72
CA GLY A 28 -18.26 11.90 9.49
C GLY A 28 -18.59 10.48 9.96
N LEU A 29 -17.60 9.59 10.03
CA LEU A 29 -17.77 8.22 10.51
C LEU A 29 -17.99 8.19 12.03
N MET A 30 -19.25 8.03 12.44
CA MET A 30 -19.67 7.83 13.84
C MET A 30 -19.43 6.39 14.32
N MET A 31 -18.18 5.94 14.24
CA MET A 31 -17.73 4.63 14.71
C MET A 31 -16.44 4.77 15.52
N PRO A 32 -16.18 3.87 16.48
CA PRO A 32 -14.91 3.83 17.17
C PRO A 32 -13.77 3.59 16.17
N ASP A 33 -12.56 4.06 16.48
CA ASP A 33 -11.41 3.87 15.59
C ASP A 33 -11.10 2.37 15.39
N ARG A 34 -11.35 1.54 16.41
CA ARG A 34 -11.14 0.10 16.38
C ARG A 34 -12.44 -0.63 16.73
N PHE A 35 -12.79 -1.62 15.91
CA PHE A 35 -13.93 -2.50 16.17
C PHE A 35 -13.66 -3.88 15.56
N ILE A 36 -14.45 -4.89 15.95
CA ILE A 36 -14.46 -6.19 15.30
C ILE A 36 -15.85 -6.36 14.71
N LEU A 37 -15.90 -6.66 13.41
CA LEU A 37 -17.12 -6.89 12.67
C LEU A 37 -16.98 -8.21 11.89
N PRO A 38 -17.42 -9.34 12.47
CA PRO A 38 -17.33 -10.64 11.81
C PRO A 38 -17.98 -10.61 10.42
N GLY A 39 -17.25 -11.11 9.42
CA GLY A 39 -17.72 -11.16 8.03
C GLY A 39 -17.52 -9.87 7.23
N MET A 40 -16.86 -8.84 7.79
CA MET A 40 -16.56 -7.58 7.08
C MET A 40 -15.74 -7.79 5.79
N ASP A 41 -14.99 -8.88 5.69
CA ASP A 41 -14.22 -9.28 4.51
C ASP A 41 -15.10 -9.73 3.34
N SER A 42 -16.35 -10.13 3.63
CA SER A 42 -17.31 -10.62 2.63
C SER A 42 -18.21 -9.51 2.10
N SER A 43 -19.11 -8.99 2.92
CA SER A 43 -19.97 -7.85 2.62
C SER A 43 -20.29 -7.12 3.92
N PHE A 44 -20.32 -5.80 3.89
CA PHE A 44 -20.80 -5.00 5.00
C PHE A 44 -21.62 -3.82 4.51
N ASP A 45 -22.64 -3.49 5.28
CA ASP A 45 -23.55 -2.41 4.96
C ASP A 45 -23.03 -1.10 5.58
N LEU A 46 -22.62 -0.18 4.72
CA LEU A 46 -22.17 1.15 5.10
C LEU A 46 -23.34 2.13 5.05
N LYS A 47 -23.73 2.62 6.22
CA LYS A 47 -24.70 3.72 6.36
C LYS A 47 -24.00 5.03 6.01
N SER A 48 -24.38 5.63 4.89
CA SER A 48 -23.93 6.96 4.48
C SER A 48 -25.07 7.97 4.60
N PHE A 49 -24.71 9.19 5.00
CA PHE A 49 -25.64 10.32 5.07
C PHE A 49 -25.17 11.36 4.06
N CYS A 50 -26.00 11.65 3.06
CA CYS A 50 -25.69 12.71 2.10
C CYS A 50 -26.03 14.07 2.74
N LEU A 51 -25.04 14.95 2.84
CA LEU A 51 -25.23 16.36 3.20
C LEU A 51 -25.51 17.15 1.92
N ALA A 52 -26.57 16.81 1.20
CA ALA A 52 -27.08 17.71 0.16
C ALA A 52 -27.95 18.76 0.87
N GLU A 53 -27.48 20.00 0.95
CA GLU A 53 -28.35 21.14 1.27
C GLU A 53 -29.35 21.32 0.14
N ASP A 54 -30.55 20.77 0.32
CA ASP A 54 -31.68 21.12 -0.53
C ASP A 54 -32.15 22.52 -0.07
N ARG A 55 -32.06 23.51 -0.97
CA ARG A 55 -32.28 24.94 -0.64
C ARG A 55 -33.68 25.24 -0.08
N ASP A 56 -34.61 24.30 -0.16
CA ASP A 56 -36.03 24.53 0.10
C ASP A 56 -36.65 23.70 1.24
N LYS A 57 -35.90 22.84 1.98
CA LYS A 57 -36.50 22.07 3.11
C LYS A 57 -35.56 21.84 4.30
N GLU A 58 -36.04 22.19 5.50
CA GLU A 58 -35.31 22.19 6.78
C GLU A 58 -34.84 20.83 7.34
N THR A 59 -34.97 19.70 6.66
CA THR A 59 -34.30 18.44 7.08
C THR A 59 -34.36 17.39 5.98
N LEU A 60 -33.24 17.11 5.31
CA LEU A 60 -33.11 15.98 4.39
C LEU A 60 -31.76 15.29 4.54
N SER A 61 -31.50 14.70 5.72
CA SER A 61 -30.51 13.63 5.80
C SER A 61 -31.12 12.36 5.21
N HIS A 62 -31.04 12.19 3.89
CA HIS A 62 -31.36 10.89 3.30
C HIS A 62 -30.27 9.90 3.68
N GLN A 63 -30.66 8.90 4.48
CA GLN A 63 -29.80 7.77 4.81
C GLN A 63 -29.84 6.76 3.67
N PHE A 64 -28.68 6.43 3.12
CA PHE A 64 -28.53 5.35 2.16
C PHE A 64 -27.66 4.25 2.78
N ILE A 65 -27.99 3.00 2.46
CA ILE A 65 -27.19 1.83 2.85
C ILE A 65 -26.48 1.34 1.60
N LEU A 66 -25.16 1.42 1.60
CA LEU A 66 -24.30 0.90 0.54
C LEU A 66 -23.80 -0.47 0.99
N SER A 67 -24.11 -1.52 0.24
CA SER A 67 -23.56 -2.85 0.50
C SER A 67 -22.21 -2.96 -0.18
N GLU A 68 -21.15 -2.91 0.61
CA GLU A 68 -19.77 -2.92 0.13
C GLU A 68 -19.09 -4.26 0.41
N SER A 69 -18.12 -4.61 -0.43
CA SER A 69 -17.33 -5.83 -0.28
C SER A 69 -15.86 -5.49 -0.39
N TYR A 70 -15.00 -6.24 0.29
CA TYR A 70 -13.56 -6.22 0.03
C TYR A 70 -13.14 -7.32 -0.95
N LEU A 71 -14.03 -8.23 -1.33
CA LEU A 71 -13.70 -9.38 -2.16
C LEU A 71 -13.26 -8.95 -3.55
N MET A 72 -12.32 -9.71 -4.10
CA MET A 72 -11.75 -9.45 -5.41
C MET A 72 -11.48 -10.78 -6.12
N LYS A 73 -12.27 -11.08 -7.16
CA LYS A 73 -12.22 -12.39 -7.85
C LYS A 73 -10.94 -12.60 -8.66
N CYS A 74 -10.53 -11.57 -9.41
CA CYS A 74 -9.38 -11.65 -10.31
C CYS A 74 -8.15 -11.05 -9.64
N SER A 75 -7.01 -11.70 -9.79
CA SER A 75 -5.73 -11.10 -9.40
C SER A 75 -5.36 -9.97 -10.36
N ILE A 76 -4.87 -8.86 -9.83
CA ILE A 76 -4.33 -7.76 -10.64
C ILE A 76 -2.81 -7.72 -10.47
N GLN A 77 -2.08 -7.75 -11.57
CA GLN A 77 -0.64 -7.51 -11.60
C GLN A 77 -0.37 -6.00 -11.51
N LEU A 78 0.47 -5.59 -10.57
CA LEU A 78 1.07 -4.26 -10.52
C LEU A 78 2.53 -4.40 -10.96
N SER A 79 2.80 -4.01 -12.20
CA SER A 79 4.14 -4.12 -12.78
C SER A 79 4.93 -2.87 -12.43
N ALA A 80 6.14 -3.05 -11.89
CA ALA A 80 7.03 -1.93 -11.59
C ALA A 80 7.34 -1.12 -12.86
N GLY A 81 7.36 0.20 -12.72
CA GLY A 81 7.70 1.11 -13.79
C GLY A 81 9.19 1.00 -14.19
N CYS A 82 9.51 1.44 -15.40
CA CYS A 82 10.90 1.63 -15.82
C CYS A 82 11.26 3.11 -15.67
N THR A 83 11.68 3.52 -14.48
CA THR A 83 12.25 4.86 -14.30
C THR A 83 13.75 4.78 -14.53
N ILE A 84 14.26 5.57 -15.47
CA ILE A 84 15.70 5.79 -15.60
C ILE A 84 16.10 6.63 -14.39
N VAL A 85 16.52 5.98 -13.31
CA VAL A 85 17.15 6.66 -12.19
C VAL A 85 18.49 7.18 -12.71
N ILE A 86 18.55 8.47 -13.04
CA ILE A 86 19.84 9.14 -13.20
C ILE A 86 20.46 9.10 -11.83
N ALA A 87 21.45 8.23 -11.65
CA ALA A 87 22.18 8.05 -10.41
C ALA A 87 22.87 9.36 -10.02
N SER A 88 22.15 10.25 -9.36
CA SER A 88 22.74 11.12 -8.35
C SER A 88 23.01 10.23 -7.14
N ASP A 89 24.22 10.30 -6.59
CA ASP A 89 24.80 9.43 -5.54
C ASP A 89 23.99 9.27 -4.23
N SER A 90 22.74 9.73 -4.15
CA SER A 90 21.89 9.73 -2.96
C SER A 90 20.42 9.35 -3.18
N SER A 91 19.96 9.02 -4.40
CA SER A 91 18.54 8.70 -4.62
C SER A 91 18.24 7.24 -4.26
N ARG A 92 17.80 7.01 -3.03
CA ARG A 92 17.20 5.75 -2.57
C ARG A 92 15.74 5.74 -3.00
N ASP A 93 15.22 4.55 -3.33
CA ASP A 93 13.80 4.37 -3.62
C ASP A 93 13.35 3.03 -3.06
N MET A 94 12.57 3.06 -1.99
CA MET A 94 12.02 1.90 -1.30
C MET A 94 10.50 1.80 -1.45
N ARG A 95 9.91 2.59 -2.35
CA ARG A 95 8.46 2.68 -2.54
C ARG A 95 7.83 1.32 -2.88
N HIS A 96 8.47 0.52 -3.72
CA HIS A 96 7.95 -0.81 -4.07
C HIS A 96 7.91 -1.79 -2.88
N VAL A 97 8.95 -1.80 -2.04
CA VAL A 97 8.99 -2.57 -0.79
C VAL A 97 7.94 -2.06 0.21
N PHE A 98 7.79 -0.75 0.37
CA PHE A 98 6.78 -0.18 1.28
C PHE A 98 5.35 -0.33 0.79
N LEU A 99 5.11 -0.37 -0.53
CA LEU A 99 3.80 -0.72 -1.09
C LEU A 99 3.34 -2.09 -0.59
N LYS A 100 4.23 -3.08 -0.63
CA LYS A 100 3.92 -4.42 -0.11
C LYS A 100 3.67 -4.38 1.39
N GLY A 101 4.48 -3.65 2.16
CA GLY A 101 4.25 -3.45 3.60
C GLY A 101 2.87 -2.86 3.91
N TYR A 102 2.47 -1.80 3.19
CA TYR A 102 1.15 -1.19 3.30
C TYR A 102 0.03 -2.20 3.01
N LEU A 103 0.13 -2.94 1.91
CA LEU A 103 -0.86 -3.95 1.53
C LEU A 103 -0.92 -5.12 2.53
N MET A 104 0.21 -5.51 3.11
CA MET A 104 0.28 -6.49 4.20
C MET A 104 -0.50 -6.00 5.43
N VAL A 105 -0.31 -4.75 5.85
CA VAL A 105 -1.03 -4.14 6.99
C VAL A 105 -2.51 -4.10 6.72
N MET A 106 -2.94 -3.60 5.56
CA MET A 106 -4.36 -3.49 5.23
C MET A 106 -5.03 -4.85 5.12
N SER A 107 -4.37 -5.83 4.49
CA SER A 107 -4.91 -7.20 4.44
C SER A 107 -4.99 -7.84 5.83
N TYR A 108 -3.99 -7.64 6.68
CA TYR A 108 -4.00 -8.22 8.03
C TYR A 108 -5.03 -7.53 8.93
N ASN A 109 -5.16 -6.22 8.82
CA ASN A 109 -6.16 -5.42 9.52
C ASN A 109 -7.59 -5.84 9.16
N LEU A 110 -7.86 -6.05 7.86
CA LEU A 110 -9.13 -6.58 7.41
C LEU A 110 -9.42 -7.96 8.00
N ALA A 111 -8.46 -8.89 7.93
CA ALA A 111 -8.65 -10.23 8.50
C ALA A 111 -8.88 -10.19 10.02
N PHE A 112 -8.15 -9.33 10.74
CA PHE A 112 -8.30 -9.14 12.18
C PHE A 112 -9.68 -8.57 12.53
N THR A 113 -10.11 -7.52 11.83
CA THR A 113 -11.41 -6.88 12.03
C THR A 113 -12.56 -7.84 11.70
N SER A 114 -12.38 -8.69 10.68
CA SER A 114 -13.33 -9.73 10.29
C SER A 114 -13.32 -10.98 11.17
N ASN A 115 -12.47 -11.03 12.21
CA ASN A 115 -12.29 -12.17 13.10
C ASN A 115 -11.88 -13.47 12.38
N ILE A 116 -11.05 -13.35 11.34
CA ILE A 116 -10.54 -14.50 10.58
C ILE A 116 -9.34 -15.10 11.31
N VAL A 117 -9.46 -16.36 11.72
CA VAL A 117 -8.41 -17.07 12.48
C VAL A 117 -7.49 -17.89 11.56
N LYS A 118 -7.88 -18.12 10.30
CA LYS A 118 -7.14 -18.96 9.36
C LYS A 118 -6.05 -18.14 8.64
N TYR A 119 -4.81 -18.50 8.90
CA TYR A 119 -3.63 -17.93 8.25
C TYR A 119 -2.93 -19.00 7.43
N GLN A 120 -2.67 -18.74 6.15
CA GLN A 120 -1.76 -19.57 5.36
C GLN A 120 -0.34 -18.99 5.49
N TYR A 121 0.63 -19.82 5.84
CA TYR A 121 2.03 -19.40 5.95
C TYR A 121 2.85 -20.10 4.86
N ASN A 122 3.51 -19.32 4.02
CA ASN A 122 4.51 -19.84 3.09
C ASN A 122 5.91 -19.60 3.65
N LYS A 123 6.83 -20.55 3.40
CA LYS A 123 8.24 -20.39 3.81
C LYS A 123 8.85 -19.20 3.08
N ILE A 124 9.41 -18.27 3.84
CA ILE A 124 10.14 -17.12 3.32
C ILE A 124 11.61 -17.52 3.13
N ALA A 125 12.19 -17.13 2.00
CA ALA A 125 13.58 -17.42 1.68
C ALA A 125 14.30 -16.11 1.32
N SER A 126 15.22 -15.68 2.18
CA SER A 126 16.18 -14.61 1.87
C SER A 126 17.56 -15.19 1.58
N VAL A 127 18.28 -14.51 0.69
CA VAL A 127 19.72 -14.75 0.52
C VAL A 127 20.42 -14.08 1.70
N LYS A 128 21.09 -14.89 2.52
CA LYS A 128 21.84 -14.44 3.69
C LYS A 128 23.32 -14.62 3.42
N VAL A 129 24.10 -13.59 3.70
CA VAL A 129 25.56 -13.65 3.56
C VAL A 129 26.16 -13.32 4.92
N ARG A 130 27.13 -14.12 5.36
CA ARG A 130 27.88 -13.82 6.57
C ARG A 130 28.53 -12.45 6.42
N ASP A 131 28.56 -11.70 7.50
CA ASP A 131 29.45 -10.56 7.56
C ASP A 131 30.91 -11.05 7.39
N ARG A 132 31.52 -10.67 6.24
CA ARG A 132 32.92 -10.95 5.87
C ARG A 132 33.67 -9.62 5.75
N ARG A 133 35.00 -9.69 5.53
CA ARG A 133 35.86 -8.50 5.42
C ARG A 133 35.32 -7.50 4.39
N PHE A 134 35.57 -6.21 4.63
CA PHE A 134 35.06 -5.06 3.86
C PHE A 134 35.11 -5.22 2.34
N PHE A 135 36.21 -5.74 1.78
CA PHE A 135 36.37 -5.92 0.33
C PHE A 135 35.44 -6.96 -0.31
N ASP A 136 35.03 -7.99 0.42
CA ASP A 136 34.04 -8.95 -0.10
C ASP A 136 32.64 -8.31 -0.16
N LYS A 137 32.37 -7.28 0.66
CA LYS A 137 31.05 -6.63 0.73
C LYS A 137 30.76 -5.79 -0.52
N GLU A 138 31.75 -5.10 -1.07
CA GLU A 138 31.59 -4.24 -2.27
C GLU A 138 31.00 -5.02 -3.46
N ASP A 139 31.52 -6.22 -3.72
CA ASP A 139 31.03 -7.09 -4.79
C ASP A 139 29.57 -7.51 -4.60
N TYR A 140 29.15 -7.77 -3.35
CA TYR A 140 27.78 -8.11 -3.05
C TYR A 140 26.86 -6.88 -3.13
N ILE A 141 27.31 -5.72 -2.67
CA ILE A 141 26.56 -4.46 -2.75
C ILE A 141 26.30 -4.08 -4.21
N MET A 142 27.30 -4.22 -5.08
CA MET A 142 27.17 -3.88 -6.51
C MET A 142 26.24 -4.83 -7.27
N LYS A 143 26.03 -6.05 -6.77
CA LYS A 143 25.18 -7.08 -7.40
C LYS A 143 23.74 -7.06 -6.94
N ASN A 144 23.46 -6.51 -5.76
CA ASN A 144 22.13 -6.55 -5.14
C ASN A 144 21.54 -5.15 -5.03
N LYS A 145 20.22 -5.03 -5.22
CA LYS A 145 19.56 -3.71 -5.21
C LYS A 145 19.26 -3.19 -3.82
N VAL A 146 18.84 -4.07 -2.90
CA VAL A 146 18.50 -3.72 -1.53
C VAL A 146 19.44 -4.46 -0.59
N VAL A 147 20.23 -3.71 0.19
CA VAL A 147 21.27 -4.27 1.06
C VAL A 147 21.07 -3.76 2.47
N VAL A 148 20.97 -4.69 3.44
CA VAL A 148 20.78 -4.36 4.86
C VAL A 148 21.69 -5.16 5.76
N ASP A 149 22.06 -4.58 6.89
CA ASP A 149 22.72 -5.27 7.99
C ASP A 149 21.70 -5.59 9.09
N SER A 150 21.57 -6.89 9.39
CA SER A 150 20.60 -7.41 10.35
C SER A 150 20.81 -6.91 11.78
N CYS A 151 22.02 -6.47 12.15
CA CYS A 151 22.34 -5.97 13.48
C CYS A 151 21.55 -4.70 13.87
N TYR A 152 21.02 -3.97 12.89
CA TYR A 152 20.21 -2.76 13.13
C TYR A 152 18.72 -3.04 13.34
N PHE A 153 18.28 -4.27 13.10
CA PHE A 153 16.88 -4.65 13.14
C PHE A 153 16.63 -5.69 14.23
N THR A 154 15.45 -5.62 14.84
CA THR A 154 14.94 -6.73 15.63
C THR A 154 14.60 -7.90 14.70
N ASN A 155 14.51 -9.11 15.25
CA ASN A 155 14.13 -10.29 14.47
C ASN A 155 12.76 -10.12 13.77
N GLU A 156 11.82 -9.43 14.42
CA GLU A 156 10.48 -9.21 13.87
C GLU A 156 10.51 -8.22 12.70
N GLU A 157 11.22 -7.10 12.84
CA GLU A 157 11.42 -6.13 11.77
C GLU A 157 12.15 -6.77 10.58
N MET A 158 13.19 -7.57 10.84
CA MET A 158 13.92 -8.25 9.77
C MET A 158 13.05 -9.26 9.04
N TRP A 159 12.21 -10.00 9.78
CA TRP A 159 11.28 -10.93 9.17
C TRP A 159 10.24 -10.21 8.29
N VAL A 160 9.68 -9.08 8.77
CA VAL A 160 8.76 -8.24 8.00
C VAL A 160 9.43 -7.66 6.76
N LEU A 161 10.65 -7.14 6.87
CA LEU A 161 11.41 -6.62 5.74
C LEU A 161 11.66 -7.70 4.68
N VAL A 162 12.05 -8.90 5.09
CA VAL A 162 12.25 -10.00 4.14
C VAL A 162 10.94 -10.36 3.44
N GLU A 163 9.81 -10.39 4.15
CA GLU A 163 8.51 -10.63 3.52
C GLU A 163 8.12 -9.52 2.53
N MET A 164 8.35 -8.27 2.90
CA MET A 164 8.11 -7.12 2.02
C MET A 164 9.00 -7.14 0.77
N CYS A 165 10.20 -7.73 0.83
CA CYS A 165 11.04 -7.87 -0.36
C CYS A 165 10.68 -9.08 -1.22
N ASP A 166 9.84 -10.00 -0.76
CA ASP A 166 9.46 -11.18 -1.55
C ASP A 166 8.36 -10.86 -2.58
N VAL A 167 7.96 -11.85 -3.38
CA VAL A 167 6.76 -11.75 -4.24
C VAL A 167 5.53 -11.50 -3.36
N TYR A 168 4.72 -10.49 -3.70
CA TYR A 168 3.48 -10.22 -2.99
C TYR A 168 2.27 -10.69 -3.82
N PRO A 169 1.24 -11.29 -3.22
CA PRO A 169 1.16 -11.70 -1.82
C PRO A 169 1.87 -13.04 -1.64
N LYS A 170 2.86 -13.10 -0.74
CA LYS A 170 3.41 -14.41 -0.33
C LYS A 170 2.48 -15.11 0.64
N LYS A 171 1.78 -14.33 1.47
CA LYS A 171 0.81 -14.75 2.47
C LYS A 171 -0.53 -14.10 2.17
N ARG A 172 -1.61 -14.88 2.25
CA ARG A 172 -2.98 -14.37 2.20
C ARG A 172 -3.63 -14.48 3.57
N PHE A 173 -4.27 -13.40 3.97
CA PHE A 173 -5.10 -13.33 5.17
C PHE A 173 -6.56 -13.35 4.74
N GLY A 174 -7.26 -14.46 5.02
CA GLY A 174 -8.65 -14.65 4.58
C GLY A 174 -8.81 -14.91 3.08
N GLU A 175 -10.00 -14.64 2.57
CA GLU A 175 -10.36 -14.78 1.15
C GLU A 175 -9.63 -13.73 0.28
N PRO A 176 -9.54 -13.97 -1.05
CA PRO A 176 -9.04 -12.98 -2.00
C PRO A 176 -9.82 -11.66 -1.93
N ASN A 177 -9.11 -10.59 -1.60
CA ASN A 177 -9.64 -9.25 -1.39
C ASN A 177 -8.79 -8.17 -2.07
N ILE A 178 -9.27 -6.94 -2.05
CA ILE A 178 -8.64 -5.81 -2.74
C ILE A 178 -7.18 -5.56 -2.32
N TYR A 179 -6.78 -5.96 -1.10
CA TYR A 179 -5.41 -5.78 -0.64
C TYR A 179 -4.53 -6.98 -0.99
N ASN A 180 -5.01 -8.21 -0.79
CA ASN A 180 -4.22 -9.43 -0.92
C ASN A 180 -4.37 -10.16 -2.27
N ASN A 181 -5.02 -9.53 -3.26
CA ASN A 181 -5.12 -10.06 -4.62
C ASN A 181 -4.45 -9.15 -5.66
N LEU A 182 -3.64 -8.20 -5.19
CA LEU A 182 -2.66 -7.46 -5.99
C LEU A 182 -1.35 -8.24 -6.03
N VAL A 183 -0.78 -8.45 -7.21
CA VAL A 183 0.45 -9.23 -7.42
C VAL A 183 1.59 -8.28 -7.75
N LEU A 184 2.69 -8.39 -6.99
CA LEU A 184 3.89 -7.58 -7.18
C LEU A 184 5.13 -8.48 -7.23
N ASP A 185 6.09 -8.08 -8.05
CA ASP A 185 7.33 -8.81 -8.29
C ASP A 185 8.24 -8.80 -7.06
N LYS A 186 9.26 -9.67 -7.04
CA LYS A 186 10.23 -9.75 -5.95
C LYS A 186 11.27 -8.62 -6.02
N ASP A 187 11.66 -8.06 -4.88
CA ASP A 187 12.82 -7.18 -4.74
C ASP A 187 14.08 -8.00 -4.41
N ASP A 188 15.23 -7.48 -4.84
CA ASP A 188 16.52 -8.15 -4.67
C ASP A 188 17.18 -7.76 -3.35
N LEU A 189 16.80 -8.47 -2.28
CA LEU A 189 17.27 -8.25 -0.91
C LEU A 189 18.47 -9.14 -0.55
N LEU A 190 19.53 -8.49 -0.09
CA LEU A 190 20.68 -9.08 0.57
C LEU A 190 20.72 -8.68 2.05
N VAL A 191 20.87 -9.67 2.92
CA VAL A 191 21.03 -9.44 4.37
C VAL A 191 22.41 -9.88 4.84
N PHE A 192 23.16 -8.94 5.41
CA PHE A 192 24.38 -9.22 6.18
C PHE A 192 24.02 -9.60 7.62
N ALA A 193 24.62 -10.68 8.10
CA ALA A 193 24.43 -11.15 9.47
C ALA A 193 25.72 -11.72 10.06
N ASP A 194 25.91 -11.57 11.36
CA ASP A 194 27.07 -12.10 12.10
C ASP A 194 27.24 -13.63 11.93
N ASN A 195 26.13 -14.34 11.73
CA ASN A 195 26.09 -15.78 11.55
C ASN A 195 25.25 -16.17 10.32
N GLU A 196 25.79 -17.01 9.43
CA GLU A 196 25.09 -17.50 8.23
C GLU A 196 23.81 -18.28 8.59
N ASN A 197 23.78 -18.87 9.79
CA ASN A 197 22.67 -19.65 10.31
C ASN A 197 21.69 -18.83 11.16
N VAL A 198 21.72 -17.48 11.12
CA VAL A 198 20.68 -16.67 11.78
C VAL A 198 19.33 -17.04 11.17
N ASN A 199 18.57 -17.87 11.87
CA ASN A 199 17.17 -18.05 11.57
C ASN A 199 16.45 -16.83 12.13
N PHE A 200 15.77 -16.05 11.29
CA PHE A 200 15.01 -14.87 11.72
C PHE A 200 13.73 -15.26 12.49
N GLY A 201 13.77 -16.37 13.22
CA GLY A 201 12.70 -16.96 13.98
C GLY A 201 11.71 -17.80 13.17
N SER A 202 10.81 -18.43 13.91
CA SER A 202 9.50 -18.84 13.41
C SER A 202 8.70 -17.62 12.93
N PRO A 203 7.70 -17.78 12.05
CA PRO A 203 6.85 -16.68 11.61
C PRO A 203 6.36 -15.87 12.82
N PRO A 204 6.57 -14.54 12.85
CA PRO A 204 6.12 -13.74 13.97
C PRO A 204 4.61 -13.87 14.04
N VAL A 205 4.11 -14.06 15.27
CA VAL A 205 2.74 -13.72 15.55
C VAL A 205 2.70 -12.20 15.49
N TYR A 206 2.28 -11.63 14.36
CA TYR A 206 2.21 -10.16 14.19
C TYR A 206 1.39 -9.50 15.32
N GLY A 207 0.56 -10.28 16.03
CA GLY A 207 -0.15 -9.87 17.22
C GLY A 207 -1.39 -9.09 16.83
N ASN A 208 -1.24 -7.78 16.67
CA ASN A 208 -2.29 -6.89 16.19
C ASN A 208 -1.80 -6.11 14.95
N PRO A 209 -2.70 -5.56 14.12
CA PRO A 209 -2.31 -4.83 12.91
C PRO A 209 -1.41 -3.61 13.19
N GLU A 210 -1.61 -2.96 14.34
CA GLU A 210 -0.80 -1.84 14.82
C GLU A 210 0.68 -2.22 15.02
N ARG A 211 0.97 -3.41 15.54
CA ARG A 211 2.35 -3.89 15.71
C ARG A 211 3.03 -4.12 14.36
N LEU A 212 2.32 -4.68 13.38
CA LEU A 212 2.86 -4.82 12.02
C LEU A 212 3.14 -3.44 11.40
N TRP A 213 2.21 -2.49 11.55
CA TRP A 213 2.40 -1.11 11.10
C TRP A 213 3.62 -0.45 11.76
N ASN A 214 3.75 -0.56 13.09
CA ASN A 214 4.90 -0.03 13.84
C ASN A 214 6.23 -0.65 13.39
N ASN A 215 6.26 -1.95 13.07
CA ASN A 215 7.46 -2.58 12.52
C ASN A 215 7.82 -1.99 11.15
N ILE A 216 6.84 -1.73 10.28
CA ILE A 216 7.07 -1.09 8.97
C ILE A 216 7.59 0.33 9.12
N VAL A 217 7.00 1.12 10.03
CA VAL A 217 7.46 2.49 10.34
C VAL A 217 8.88 2.46 10.88
N ASN A 218 9.19 1.56 11.81
CA ASN A 218 10.55 1.40 12.34
C ASN A 218 11.57 1.00 11.27
N ILE A 219 11.18 0.14 10.33
CA ILE A 219 12.02 -0.20 9.16
C ILE A 219 12.27 1.05 8.32
N ALA A 220 11.24 1.83 7.98
CA ALA A 220 11.38 3.07 7.22
C ALA A 220 12.30 4.08 7.90
N ILE A 221 12.17 4.23 9.22
CA ILE A 221 13.04 5.07 10.06
C ILE A 221 14.50 4.59 10.00
N LYS A 222 14.74 3.30 10.22
CA LYS A 222 16.09 2.73 10.24
C LYS A 222 16.76 2.81 8.87
N MET A 223 15.96 2.70 7.82
CA MET A 223 16.36 2.85 6.43
C MET A 223 16.40 4.33 5.99
N GLY A 224 15.95 5.29 6.79
CA GLY A 224 15.95 6.71 6.42
C GLY A 224 15.15 7.03 5.15
N VAL A 225 14.00 6.36 4.97
CA VAL A 225 13.12 6.41 3.79
C VAL A 225 11.65 6.55 4.25
N VAL A 226 11.43 7.40 5.25
CA VAL A 226 10.09 7.68 5.78
C VAL A 226 9.22 8.38 4.73
N ASP A 227 9.83 9.23 3.90
CA ASP A 227 9.14 9.93 2.82
C ASP A 227 8.57 8.94 1.78
N ASP A 228 9.33 7.91 1.40
CA ASP A 228 8.85 6.83 0.51
C ASP A 228 7.63 6.11 1.08
N LEU A 229 7.64 5.82 2.40
CA LEU A 229 6.49 5.22 3.08
C LEU A 229 5.29 6.17 3.08
N CYS A 230 5.49 7.45 3.44
CA CYS A 230 4.41 8.43 3.48
C CYS A 230 3.83 8.69 2.07
N GLU A 231 4.65 8.68 1.00
CA GLU A 231 4.21 8.75 -0.41
C GLU A 231 3.35 7.54 -0.80
N ILE A 232 3.81 6.33 -0.49
CA ILE A 232 3.06 5.09 -0.77
C ILE A 232 1.71 5.10 -0.06
N VAL A 233 1.69 5.45 1.22
CA VAL A 233 0.45 5.47 2.00
C VAL A 233 -0.53 6.44 1.39
N ALA A 234 -0.10 7.67 1.07
CA ALA A 234 -0.95 8.69 0.47
C ALA A 234 -1.45 8.27 -0.93
N GLY A 235 -0.59 7.69 -1.76
CA GLY A 235 -0.92 7.28 -3.13
C GLY A 235 -1.81 6.03 -3.22
N MET A 236 -1.77 5.16 -2.21
CA MET A 236 -2.52 3.91 -2.20
C MET A 236 -3.87 4.00 -1.49
N ARG A 237 -4.23 5.13 -0.87
CA ARG A 237 -5.55 5.29 -0.25
C ARG A 237 -6.65 5.15 -1.30
N GLY A 238 -7.58 4.22 -1.10
CA GLY A 238 -8.71 3.94 -2.00
C GLY A 238 -8.36 3.32 -3.35
N LEU A 239 -7.09 3.32 -3.75
CA LEU A 239 -6.64 2.80 -5.03
C LEU A 239 -6.91 1.29 -5.21
N PRO A 240 -6.73 0.40 -4.20
CA PRO A 240 -7.06 -1.02 -4.35
C PRO A 240 -8.52 -1.28 -4.73
N TYR A 241 -9.44 -0.52 -4.14
CA TYR A 241 -10.86 -0.58 -4.50
C TYR A 241 -11.08 -0.09 -5.94
N PHE A 242 -10.51 1.07 -6.28
CA PHE A 242 -10.61 1.62 -7.63
C PHE A 242 -10.08 0.63 -8.69
N LEU A 243 -8.96 -0.05 -8.41
CA LEU A 243 -8.38 -1.05 -9.31
C LEU A 243 -9.30 -2.26 -9.50
N ARG A 244 -9.98 -2.71 -8.45
CA ARG A 244 -10.99 -3.78 -8.56
C ARG A 244 -12.13 -3.36 -9.49
N GLU A 245 -12.65 -2.15 -9.32
CA GLU A 245 -13.74 -1.63 -10.15
C GLU A 245 -13.27 -1.44 -11.61
N ALA A 246 -12.09 -0.85 -11.79
CA ALA A 246 -11.47 -0.71 -13.11
C ALA A 246 -11.25 -2.07 -13.79
N ASN A 247 -10.81 -3.10 -13.06
CA ASN A 247 -10.68 -4.46 -13.58
C ASN A 247 -12.03 -5.06 -13.97
N THR A 248 -13.06 -4.86 -13.15
CA THR A 248 -14.41 -5.38 -13.40
C THR A 248 -15.03 -4.72 -14.64
N LEU A 249 -14.86 -3.40 -14.79
CA LEU A 249 -15.39 -2.63 -15.92
C LEU A 249 -14.61 -2.89 -17.22
N THR A 250 -13.28 -2.89 -17.17
CA THR A 250 -12.43 -2.90 -18.37
C THR A 250 -11.88 -4.27 -18.74
N GLY A 251 -11.89 -5.24 -17.81
CA GLY A 251 -11.22 -6.52 -17.94
C GLY A 251 -9.69 -6.45 -17.92
N LYS A 252 -9.09 -5.27 -17.65
CA LYS A 252 -7.62 -5.13 -17.51
C LYS A 252 -7.15 -5.70 -16.18
N SER A 253 -6.21 -6.63 -16.22
CA SER A 253 -5.64 -7.29 -15.04
C SER A 253 -4.18 -6.90 -14.78
N CYS A 254 -3.65 -5.89 -15.50
CA CYS A 254 -2.28 -5.42 -15.33
C CYS A 254 -2.26 -3.90 -15.38
N PHE A 255 -1.62 -3.29 -14.40
CA PHE A 255 -1.41 -1.85 -14.28
C PHE A 255 0.07 -1.58 -14.00
N LEU A 256 0.57 -0.45 -14.49
CA LEU A 256 1.95 -0.02 -14.29
C LEU A 256 2.01 0.90 -13.06
N LEU A 257 3.03 0.70 -12.23
CA LEU A 257 3.39 1.62 -11.15
C LEU A 257 4.32 2.71 -11.68
N ASP A 258 4.24 3.90 -11.09
CA ASP A 258 5.09 5.04 -11.47
C ASP A 258 6.52 4.95 -10.94
N PHE A 259 6.83 3.92 -10.15
CA PHE A 259 8.13 3.69 -9.54
C PHE A 259 8.69 2.29 -9.87
N PRO A 260 10.03 2.15 -9.93
CA PRO A 260 10.69 0.88 -10.22
C PRO A 260 10.73 -0.04 -9.00
N LEU A 261 11.32 -1.23 -9.17
CA LEU A 261 11.73 -2.08 -8.05
C LEU A 261 12.70 -1.33 -7.12
N SER A 262 12.66 -1.66 -5.84
CA SER A 262 13.36 -0.89 -4.81
C SER A 262 14.88 -0.96 -4.98
N TYR A 263 15.54 0.14 -4.61
CA TYR A 263 16.98 0.31 -4.67
C TYR A 263 17.49 1.07 -3.45
N SER A 264 18.38 0.41 -2.71
CA SER A 264 19.00 0.89 -1.48
C SER A 264 20.33 0.14 -1.25
N PRO A 265 21.40 0.46 -2.02
CA PRO A 265 22.69 -0.22 -1.90
C PRO A 265 23.50 0.22 -0.67
N THR A 266 23.29 1.44 -0.16
CA THR A 266 24.19 2.11 0.80
C THR A 266 23.82 1.93 2.28
N LEU A 267 22.56 1.59 2.59
CA LEU A 267 22.07 1.55 3.96
C LEU A 267 22.59 0.40 4.82
N GLY A 268 23.12 -0.66 4.20
CA GLY A 268 23.78 -1.74 4.92
C GLY A 268 25.16 -1.39 5.48
N LEU A 269 25.80 -0.29 5.05
CA LEU A 269 27.21 0.02 5.43
C LEU A 269 27.46 1.44 5.94
N GLU A 270 26.68 2.44 5.51
CA GLU A 270 26.98 3.85 5.79
C GLU A 270 26.87 4.27 7.27
N ARG A 271 26.31 3.43 8.16
CA ARG A 271 26.27 3.74 9.60
C ARG A 271 27.52 3.36 10.39
N VAL A 272 28.53 2.74 9.77
CA VAL A 272 29.82 2.48 10.43
C VAL A 272 30.60 3.79 10.69
N THR A 273 30.34 4.86 9.94
CA THR A 273 31.15 6.10 10.01
C THR A 273 30.36 7.35 10.39
N THR A 274 29.05 7.39 10.21
CA THR A 274 28.22 8.52 10.64
C THR A 274 26.90 8.01 11.15
N LEU A 275 26.71 7.93 12.47
CA LEU A 275 25.39 8.16 13.03
C LEU A 275 25.12 9.65 12.83
N PRO A 276 24.23 10.09 11.92
CA PRO A 276 23.57 11.35 12.22
C PRO A 276 22.90 11.10 13.57
N SER A 277 23.09 12.03 14.51
CA SER A 277 22.37 12.09 15.78
C SER A 277 20.98 11.48 15.57
N MET A 278 20.75 10.29 16.12
CA MET A 278 19.57 9.48 15.90
C MET A 278 18.37 10.40 15.93
N GLN A 279 17.70 10.59 14.79
CA GLN A 279 16.51 11.44 14.74
C GLN A 279 15.59 10.96 15.86
N GLY A 280 15.24 11.87 16.77
CA GLY A 280 14.32 11.54 17.83
C GLY A 280 12.96 11.33 17.20
N PHE A 281 12.26 10.25 17.52
CA PHE A 281 10.87 10.09 17.09
C PHE A 281 9.99 10.26 18.31
N ILE A 282 8.96 11.09 18.18
CA ILE A 282 7.96 11.31 19.23
C ILE A 282 6.58 10.98 18.64
N GLY A 283 5.71 10.36 19.45
CA GLY A 283 4.35 10.02 19.06
C GLY A 283 4.16 8.56 18.62
N HIS A 284 2.90 8.21 18.35
CA HIS A 284 2.49 6.88 17.91
C HIS A 284 1.57 7.02 16.70
N SER A 285 1.98 6.50 15.54
CA SER A 285 1.11 6.36 14.39
C SER A 285 0.32 5.07 14.53
N GLY A 286 -1.01 5.15 14.54
CA GLY A 286 -1.89 4.01 14.80
C GLY A 286 -3.15 3.97 13.94
N TYR A 287 -3.41 5.01 13.15
CA TYR A 287 -4.61 5.09 12.32
C TYR A 287 -4.63 3.96 11.27
N TYR A 288 -3.50 3.69 10.62
CA TYR A 288 -3.42 2.68 9.55
C TYR A 288 -3.60 1.23 10.04
N GLY A 289 -3.41 0.98 11.33
CA GLY A 289 -3.72 -0.29 11.99
C GLY A 289 -5.16 -0.40 12.51
N SER A 290 -6.04 0.56 12.21
CA SER A 290 -7.40 0.65 12.76
C SER A 290 -8.48 0.19 11.77
N SER A 291 -9.58 -0.34 12.28
CA SER A 291 -10.73 -0.77 11.45
C SER A 291 -11.39 0.41 10.73
N LYS A 292 -11.39 1.60 11.35
CA LYS A 292 -11.91 2.83 10.75
C LYS A 292 -11.13 3.26 9.52
N CYS A 293 -9.81 3.00 9.48
CA CYS A 293 -8.99 3.23 8.29
C CYS A 293 -9.43 2.39 7.10
N LEU A 294 -9.89 1.14 7.31
CA LEU A 294 -10.41 0.29 6.23
C LEU A 294 -11.69 0.86 5.62
N VAL A 295 -12.61 1.33 6.47
CA VAL A 295 -13.87 1.94 6.02
C VAL A 295 -13.59 3.23 5.25
N ALA A 296 -12.69 4.07 5.76
CA ALA A 296 -12.29 5.29 5.07
C ALA A 296 -11.64 4.98 3.71
N ASP A 297 -10.80 3.95 3.63
CA ASP A 297 -10.14 3.53 2.38
C ASP A 297 -11.15 3.15 1.30
N LEU A 298 -12.20 2.38 1.67
CA LEU A 298 -13.27 2.04 0.74
C LEU A 298 -14.05 3.26 0.26
N GLN A 299 -14.41 4.18 1.15
CA GLN A 299 -15.13 5.40 0.77
C GLN A 299 -14.27 6.29 -0.13
N LEU A 300 -12.96 6.35 0.11
CA LEU A 300 -12.03 7.02 -0.80
C LEU A 300 -12.03 6.37 -2.18
N GLY A 301 -12.01 5.04 -2.25
CA GLY A 301 -12.10 4.30 -3.51
C GLY A 301 -13.38 4.60 -4.30
N GLN A 302 -14.53 4.66 -3.61
CA GLN A 302 -15.80 5.09 -4.21
C GLN A 302 -15.74 6.53 -4.72
N MET A 303 -15.18 7.45 -3.91
CA MET A 303 -15.02 8.85 -4.30
C MET A 303 -14.13 9.00 -5.53
N MET A 304 -13.05 8.21 -5.63
CA MET A 304 -12.19 8.18 -6.82
C MET A 304 -12.95 7.70 -8.05
N LEU A 305 -13.75 6.64 -7.91
CA LEU A 305 -14.58 6.12 -9.00
C LEU A 305 -15.62 7.15 -9.47
N MET A 306 -16.33 7.81 -8.55
CA MET A 306 -17.30 8.86 -8.88
C MET A 306 -16.62 10.07 -9.53
N SER A 307 -15.44 10.45 -9.06
CA SER A 307 -14.66 11.54 -9.66
C SER A 307 -14.25 11.20 -11.10
N LEU A 308 -13.88 9.95 -11.37
CA LEU A 308 -13.60 9.49 -12.73
C LEU A 308 -14.84 9.60 -13.63
N PHE A 309 -16.02 9.17 -13.15
CA PHE A 309 -17.26 9.32 -13.91
C PHE A 309 -17.58 10.78 -14.21
N ASN A 310 -17.40 11.69 -13.26
CA ASN A 310 -17.58 13.12 -13.51
C ASN A 310 -16.63 13.65 -14.60
N ILE A 311 -15.37 13.20 -14.61
CA ILE A 311 -14.41 13.57 -15.67
C ILE A 311 -14.88 13.01 -17.01
N ILE A 312 -15.29 11.74 -17.05
CA ILE A 312 -15.81 11.10 -18.26
C ILE A 312 -17.04 11.87 -18.79
N GLU A 313 -17.95 12.28 -17.91
CA GLU A 313 -19.12 13.09 -18.25
C GLU A 313 -18.73 14.47 -18.79
N GLN A 314 -17.77 15.15 -18.16
CA GLN A 314 -17.24 16.43 -18.65
C GLN A 314 -16.57 16.30 -20.03
N LEU A 315 -15.98 15.14 -20.32
CA LEU A 315 -15.41 14.82 -21.64
C LEU A 315 -16.48 14.46 -22.69
N GLY A 316 -17.77 14.53 -22.33
CA GLY A 316 -18.90 14.41 -23.25
C GLY A 316 -19.55 13.02 -23.31
N ALA A 317 -19.17 12.10 -22.43
CA ALA A 317 -19.88 10.83 -22.27
C ALA A 317 -21.16 11.06 -21.46
N ILE A 318 -22.34 10.90 -22.06
CA ILE A 318 -23.63 11.12 -21.39
C ILE A 318 -24.41 9.80 -21.38
N GLY A 319 -24.65 9.25 -20.18
CA GLY A 319 -25.46 8.04 -19.99
C GLY A 319 -24.86 6.78 -20.65
N ILE A 320 -25.71 5.94 -21.24
CA ILE A 320 -25.31 4.71 -21.98
C ILE A 320 -24.37 5.02 -23.16
N ILE A 321 -24.34 6.27 -23.61
CA ILE A 321 -23.42 6.76 -24.64
C ILE A 321 -22.15 7.26 -23.93
N GLY A 322 -21.29 6.31 -23.55
CA GLY A 322 -19.95 6.57 -23.01
C GLY A 322 -19.70 6.03 -21.61
N VAL A 323 -20.72 5.62 -20.86
CA VAL A 323 -20.57 4.71 -19.73
C VAL A 323 -20.80 3.29 -20.25
N PRO A 324 -19.79 2.39 -20.18
CA PRO A 324 -19.94 1.04 -20.74
C PRO A 324 -21.04 0.30 -19.98
N SER A 325 -22.22 0.19 -20.58
CA SER A 325 -23.37 -0.54 -20.02
C SER A 325 -23.23 -2.04 -20.29
N GLY A 326 -22.03 -2.57 -20.11
CA GLY A 326 -21.62 -3.92 -20.49
C GLY A 326 -20.10 -4.08 -20.54
N ASN A 327 -19.63 -5.21 -21.08
CA ASN A 327 -18.20 -5.45 -21.26
C ASN A 327 -17.64 -4.42 -22.25
N VAL A 328 -16.66 -3.60 -21.81
CA VAL A 328 -15.99 -2.57 -22.64
C VAL A 328 -15.46 -3.14 -23.97
N ARG A 329 -15.15 -4.45 -24.02
CA ARG A 329 -14.72 -5.13 -25.26
C ARG A 329 -15.79 -5.20 -26.33
N THR A 330 -17.07 -5.16 -25.96
CA THR A 330 -18.23 -5.23 -26.87
C THR A 330 -18.90 -3.88 -27.08
N ASP A 331 -18.36 -2.82 -26.48
CA ASP A 331 -18.94 -1.49 -26.57
C ASP A 331 -18.66 -0.84 -27.94
N PRO A 332 -19.70 -0.47 -28.70
CA PRO A 332 -19.55 0.16 -30.02
C PRO A 332 -18.71 1.44 -30.00
N PHE A 333 -18.72 2.17 -28.90
CA PHE A 333 -17.97 3.42 -28.75
C PHE A 333 -16.46 3.18 -28.85
N PHE A 334 -15.95 2.15 -28.17
CA PHE A 334 -14.53 1.81 -28.18
C PHE A 334 -14.07 1.05 -29.43
N GLN A 335 -14.98 0.36 -30.14
CA GLN A 335 -14.66 -0.32 -31.40
C GLN A 335 -14.70 0.60 -32.64
N SER A 336 -15.48 1.69 -32.61
CA SER A 336 -15.65 2.61 -33.74
C SER A 336 -14.34 3.29 -34.19
N SER A 337 -13.35 3.41 -33.30
CA SER A 337 -12.05 4.04 -33.56
C SER A 337 -11.10 3.22 -34.47
N LYS A 338 -11.39 1.95 -34.74
CA LYS A 338 -10.60 1.12 -35.68
C LYS A 338 -11.15 1.11 -37.11
N GLY A 339 -12.28 1.77 -37.39
CA GLY A 339 -12.97 1.72 -38.68
C GLY A 339 -12.72 2.91 -39.62
N MET A 340 -12.20 4.04 -39.15
CA MET A 340 -12.06 5.27 -39.98
C MET A 340 -10.67 5.47 -40.60
N GLY A 341 -10.02 4.37 -40.99
CA GLY A 341 -8.67 4.39 -41.59
C GLY A 341 -8.53 3.72 -42.95
N ALA A 342 -9.63 3.35 -43.61
CA ALA A 342 -9.56 2.71 -44.93
C ALA A 342 -10.83 2.92 -45.75
N GLN A 343 -11.04 4.14 -46.25
CA GLN A 343 -11.66 4.35 -47.58
C GLN A 343 -11.48 5.81 -48.03
N GLU A 344 -11.09 5.96 -49.30
CA GLU A 344 -10.87 7.19 -50.09
C GLU A 344 -9.50 7.89 -49.96
N ARG A 345 -8.48 7.27 -50.57
CA ARG A 345 -7.93 7.75 -51.85
C ARG A 345 -7.48 6.59 -52.72
#